data_AF-A0A485D0G1-F1
#
_entry.id   AF-A0A485D0G1-F1
#
_cell.length_a   1.000
_cell.length_b   1.000
_cell.length_c   1.000
_cell.angle_alpha   90.00
_cell.angle_beta   90.00
_cell.angle_gamma   90.00
#
_symmetry.space_group_name_H-M   'P 1'
#
loop_
_entity.id
_entity.type
_entity.pdbx_description
1 polymer ?
#
loop_
_entity_poly.entity_id
_entity_poly.type
_entity_poly.pdbx_seq_one_letter_code
_entity_poly.pdbx_strand_id
1 'polypeptide(L)'
;MLRCAAAFDWEALLVEMQSLLHRIAMVQLSPAALGSDMAAIEQRMRNLARTVPPTDVQLYYQTLLIGRKELPYAPDRRMGIEMTLLRALAFHPNAPLPEPEAPPQAFVPASGPGDATAAIDAGLRPRDAAPVGFAP
;
A
#
# COMPACT_ATOMS: atom_id res chain seq x y z
N MET A 1 -34.60 -18.75 25.69
CA MET A 1 -34.76 -18.09 24.38
C MET A 1 -34.26 -16.65 24.45
N LEU A 2 -32.97 -16.44 24.68
CA LEU A 2 -32.33 -15.13 24.58
C LEU A 2 -31.11 -15.30 23.70
N ARG A 3 -31.08 -14.61 22.56
CA ARG A 3 -29.88 -14.09 21.88
C ARG A 3 -30.34 -13.25 20.69
N CYS A 4 -30.92 -12.09 20.98
CA CYS A 4 -30.84 -10.96 20.06
C CYS A 4 -29.42 -10.40 20.17
N ALA A 5 -28.43 -11.10 19.62
CA ALA A 5 -27.20 -10.44 19.24
C ALA A 5 -27.50 -9.83 17.88
N ALA A 6 -27.72 -8.52 17.81
CA ALA A 6 -27.69 -7.82 16.53
C ALA A 6 -26.28 -8.06 15.97
N ALA A 7 -26.13 -9.08 15.13
CA ALA A 7 -24.87 -9.38 14.48
C ALA A 7 -24.56 -8.18 13.60
N PHE A 8 -23.57 -7.39 13.99
CA PHE A 8 -23.11 -6.27 13.20
C PHE A 8 -22.62 -6.81 11.85
N ASP A 9 -23.22 -6.35 10.76
CA ASP A 9 -22.84 -6.77 9.42
C ASP A 9 -21.61 -5.98 8.95
N TRP A 10 -20.45 -6.56 9.19
CA TRP A 10 -19.14 -6.03 8.80
C TRP A 10 -19.02 -5.80 7.29
N GLU A 11 -19.69 -6.63 6.48
CA GLU A 11 -19.65 -6.48 5.03
C GLU A 11 -20.50 -5.29 4.60
N ALA A 12 -21.69 -5.13 5.18
CA ALA A 12 -22.53 -3.96 4.95
C ALA A 12 -21.81 -2.65 5.31
N LEU A 13 -21.00 -2.63 6.37
CA LEU A 13 -20.17 -1.46 6.69
C LEU A 13 -19.22 -1.09 5.54
N LEU A 14 -18.51 -2.06 4.95
CA LEU A 14 -17.62 -1.77 3.81
C LEU A 14 -18.41 -1.27 2.60
N VAL A 15 -19.58 -1.85 2.33
CA VAL A 15 -20.45 -1.42 1.23
C VAL A 15 -20.90 0.03 1.40
N GLU A 16 -21.27 0.43 2.62
CA GLU A 16 -21.67 1.81 2.92
C GLU A 16 -20.49 2.78 2.77
N MET A 17 -19.31 2.42 3.28
CA MET A 17 -18.10 3.23 3.11
C MET A 17 -17.72 3.39 1.62
N GLN A 18 -17.80 2.32 0.83
CA GLN A 18 -17.55 2.36 -0.61
C GLN A 18 -18.55 3.22 -1.35
N SER A 19 -19.82 3.18 -0.95
CA SER A 19 -20.89 4.02 -1.51
C SER A 19 -20.63 5.51 -1.23
N LEU A 20 -20.14 5.86 -0.03
CA LEU A 20 -19.74 7.23 0.29
C LEU A 20 -18.54 7.68 -0.54
N LEU A 21 -17.50 6.86 -0.67
CA LEU A 21 -16.34 7.17 -1.51
C LEU A 21 -16.74 7.38 -2.98
N HIS A 22 -17.63 6.54 -3.49
CA HIS A 22 -18.18 6.69 -4.84
C HIS A 22 -18.91 8.03 -5.01
N ARG A 23 -19.77 8.42 -4.05
CA ARG A 23 -20.46 9.72 -4.08
C ARG A 23 -19.47 10.88 -4.06
N ILE A 24 -18.41 10.81 -3.25
CA ILE A 24 -17.36 11.83 -3.23
C ILE A 24 -16.70 11.97 -4.61
N ALA A 25 -16.36 10.85 -5.26
CA ALA A 25 -15.82 10.86 -6.62
C ALA A 25 -16.80 11.48 -7.63
N MET A 26 -18.10 11.18 -7.51
CA MET A 26 -19.12 11.79 -8.37
C MET A 26 -19.25 13.30 -8.16
N VAL A 27 -19.12 13.80 -6.92
CA VAL A 27 -19.13 15.23 -6.60
C VAL A 27 -17.93 15.96 -7.19
N GLN A 28 -16.76 15.30 -7.22
CA GLN A 28 -15.56 15.85 -7.85
C GLN A 28 -15.72 16.01 -9.36
N LEU A 29 -16.46 15.12 -10.01
CA LEU A 29 -16.77 15.21 -11.44
C LEU A 29 -17.88 16.23 -11.73
N SER A 30 -18.94 16.22 -10.92
CA SER A 30 -20.08 17.13 -11.05
C SER A 30 -20.58 17.57 -9.68
N PRO A 31 -20.50 18.87 -9.35
CA PRO A 31 -20.99 19.39 -8.07
C PRO A 31 -22.49 19.18 -7.83
N ALA A 32 -23.26 18.91 -8.90
CA ALA A 32 -24.69 18.63 -8.86
C ALA A 32 -25.03 17.14 -8.67
N ALA A 33 -24.05 16.28 -8.42
CA ALA A 33 -24.25 14.84 -8.30
C ALA A 33 -24.93 14.37 -7.00
N LEU A 34 -25.10 15.24 -6.00
CA LEU A 34 -25.77 14.89 -4.73
C LEU A 34 -27.28 15.07 -4.83
N GLY A 35 -28.03 14.03 -4.46
CA GLY A 35 -29.48 14.07 -4.33
C GLY A 35 -29.96 14.69 -3.01
N SER A 36 -31.27 14.95 -2.95
CA SER A 36 -31.93 15.52 -1.76
C SER A 36 -31.88 14.61 -0.53
N ASP A 37 -31.71 13.30 -0.73
CA ASP A 37 -31.52 12.28 0.31
C ASP A 37 -30.25 12.53 1.15
N MET A 38 -29.28 13.27 0.61
CA MET A 38 -28.00 13.56 1.25
C MET A 38 -27.88 14.97 1.83
N ALA A 39 -28.97 15.75 1.86
CA ALA A 39 -28.98 17.13 2.33
C ALA A 39 -28.33 17.29 3.73
N ALA A 40 -28.52 16.33 4.63
CA ALA A 40 -27.96 16.35 5.99
C ALA A 40 -26.42 16.28 6.03
N ILE A 41 -25.79 15.60 5.06
CA ILE A 41 -24.33 15.41 5.01
C ILE A 41 -23.66 16.10 3.82
N GLU A 42 -24.45 16.81 3.01
CA GLU A 42 -24.07 17.40 1.73
C GLU A 42 -22.84 18.31 1.87
N GLN A 43 -22.83 19.16 2.89
CA GLN A 43 -21.72 20.05 3.17
C GLN A 43 -20.44 19.31 3.53
N ARG A 44 -20.56 18.20 4.29
CA ARG A 44 -19.41 17.35 4.65
C ARG A 44 -18.86 16.63 3.42
N MET A 45 -19.74 16.10 2.56
CA MET A 45 -19.36 15.46 1.30
C MET A 45 -18.63 16.44 0.36
N ARG A 46 -19.15 17.67 0.23
CA ARG A 46 -18.48 18.73 -0.57
C ARG A 46 -17.13 19.15 0.00
N ASN A 47 -17.01 19.26 1.32
CA ASN A 47 -15.73 19.57 1.94
C ASN A 47 -14.71 18.46 1.66
N LEU A 48 -15.09 17.19 1.85
CA LEU A 48 -14.25 16.03 1.52
C LEU A 48 -13.83 16.01 0.05
N ALA A 49 -14.78 16.27 -0.87
CA ALA A 49 -14.50 16.30 -2.31
C ALA A 49 -13.46 17.37 -2.69
N ARG A 50 -13.38 18.48 -1.95
CA ARG A 50 -12.40 19.55 -2.17
C ARG A 50 -11.05 19.29 -1.52
N THR A 51 -11.02 18.61 -0.37
CA THR A 51 -9.79 18.37 0.39
C THR A 51 -9.05 17.12 -0.04
N VAL A 52 -9.77 16.08 -0.47
CA VAL A 52 -9.20 14.78 -0.83
C VAL A 52 -8.95 14.74 -2.34
N PRO A 53 -7.71 14.50 -2.80
CA PRO A 53 -7.41 14.30 -4.22
C PRO A 53 -8.23 13.14 -4.82
N PRO A 54 -8.64 13.23 -6.11
CA PRO A 54 -9.39 12.15 -6.77
C PRO A 54 -8.60 10.83 -6.81
N THR A 55 -7.27 10.90 -6.93
CA THR A 55 -6.38 9.74 -6.86
C THR A 55 -6.50 9.00 -5.53
N ASP A 56 -6.57 9.74 -4.42
CA ASP A 56 -6.67 9.16 -3.07
C ASP A 56 -8.05 8.54 -2.85
N VAL A 57 -9.11 9.17 -3.35
CA VAL A 57 -10.47 8.59 -3.32
C VAL A 57 -10.49 7.23 -4.01
N GLN A 58 -9.85 7.12 -5.17
CA GLN A 58 -9.73 5.85 -5.90
C GLN A 58 -8.88 4.83 -5.15
N LEU A 59 -7.77 5.26 -4.56
CA LEU A 59 -6.90 4.41 -3.74
C LEU A 59 -7.66 3.80 -2.55
N TYR A 60 -8.42 4.62 -1.80
CA TYR A 60 -9.26 4.13 -0.72
C TYR A 60 -10.34 3.19 -1.23
N TYR A 61 -11.05 3.57 -2.30
CA TYR A 61 -12.11 2.74 -2.87
C TYR A 61 -11.61 1.34 -3.25
N GLN A 62 -10.46 1.29 -3.93
CA GLN A 62 -9.81 0.05 -4.34
C GLN A 62 -9.36 -0.78 -3.12
N THR A 63 -8.78 -0.12 -2.11
CA THR A 63 -8.34 -0.79 -0.87
C THR A 63 -9.51 -1.44 -0.14
N LEU A 64 -10.64 -0.73 0.01
CA LEU A 64 -11.85 -1.29 0.60
C LEU A 64 -12.45 -2.41 -0.27
N LEU A 65 -12.40 -2.27 -1.60
CA LEU A 65 -12.89 -3.31 -2.51
C LEU A 65 -12.11 -4.61 -2.39
N ILE A 66 -10.79 -4.53 -2.27
CA ILE A 66 -9.92 -5.69 -2.00
C ILE A 66 -10.25 -6.26 -0.63
N GLY A 67 -10.32 -5.44 0.41
CA GLY A 67 -10.64 -5.89 1.76
C GLY A 67 -11.98 -6.63 1.86
N ARG A 68 -13.00 -6.16 1.13
CA ARG A 68 -14.30 -6.85 1.04
C ARG A 68 -14.18 -8.23 0.37
N LYS A 69 -13.36 -8.36 -0.68
CA LYS A 69 -13.11 -9.65 -1.35
C LYS A 69 -12.31 -10.60 -0.45
N GLU A 70 -11.41 -10.07 0.38
CA GLU A 70 -10.58 -10.84 1.30
C GLU A 70 -11.32 -11.21 2.60
N LEU A 71 -12.44 -10.55 2.90
CA LEU A 71 -13.21 -10.72 4.15
C LEU A 71 -13.62 -12.18 4.46
N PRO A 72 -14.05 -13.01 3.49
CA PRO A 72 -14.40 -14.42 3.76
C PRO A 72 -13.21 -15.29 4.14
N TYR A 73 -11.99 -14.86 3.83
CA TYR A 73 -10.74 -15.57 4.12
C TYR A 73 -10.11 -15.12 5.44
N ALA A 74 -10.64 -14.05 6.06
CA ALA A 74 -10.17 -13.58 7.34
C ALA A 74 -10.54 -14.59 8.44
N PRO A 75 -9.63 -14.87 9.40
CA PRO A 75 -9.92 -15.76 10.52
C PRO A 75 -11.12 -15.30 11.37
N ASP A 76 -11.34 -13.98 11.43
CA ASP A 76 -12.50 -13.34 12.02
C ASP A 76 -12.90 -12.12 11.17
N ARG A 77 -14.22 -11.88 11.01
CA ARG A 77 -14.72 -10.80 10.16
C ARG A 77 -14.32 -9.42 10.67
N ARG A 78 -14.38 -9.19 11.97
CA ARG A 78 -13.98 -7.90 12.57
C ARG A 78 -12.50 -7.66 12.32
N MET A 79 -11.66 -8.66 12.52
CA MET A 79 -10.23 -8.55 12.23
C MET A 79 -9.95 -8.26 10.75
N GLY A 80 -10.70 -8.86 9.82
CA GLY A 80 -10.59 -8.55 8.38
C GLY A 80 -10.90 -7.09 8.05
N ILE A 81 -11.90 -6.50 8.70
CA ILE A 81 -12.20 -5.07 8.58
C ILE A 81 -11.08 -4.22 9.17
N GLU A 82 -10.62 -4.54 10.38
CA GLU A 82 -9.53 -3.81 11.05
C GLU A 82 -8.28 -3.78 10.16
N MET A 83 -7.89 -4.91 9.56
CA MET A 83 -6.76 -4.99 8.63
C MET A 83 -7.00 -4.18 7.34
N THR A 84 -8.22 -4.18 6.82
CA THR A 84 -8.58 -3.39 5.63
C THR A 84 -8.45 -1.90 5.92
N LEU A 85 -8.92 -1.44 7.07
CA LEU A 85 -8.85 -0.03 7.49
C LEU A 85 -7.42 0.41 7.77
N LEU A 86 -6.62 -0.44 8.44
CA LEU A 86 -5.19 -0.17 8.66
C LEU A 86 -4.44 -0.03 7.33
N ARG A 87 -4.74 -0.90 6.36
CA ARG A 87 -4.18 -0.81 5.01
C ARG A 87 -4.57 0.52 4.34
N ALA A 88 -5.83 0.93 4.44
CA ALA A 88 -6.27 2.22 3.90
C ALA A 88 -5.54 3.41 4.55
N LEU A 89 -5.35 3.38 5.88
CA LEU A 89 -4.61 4.42 6.60
C LEU A 89 -3.11 4.44 6.26
N ALA A 90 -2.49 3.27 6.09
CA ALA A 90 -1.08 3.16 5.71
C ALA A 90 -0.80 3.76 4.32
N PHE A 91 -1.80 3.76 3.43
CA PHE A 91 -1.74 4.36 2.10
C PHE A 91 -2.14 5.84 2.07
N HIS A 92 -2.35 6.49 3.22
CA HIS A 92 -2.69 7.91 3.27
C HIS A 92 -1.47 8.78 2.91
N PRO A 93 -1.47 9.50 1.77
CA PRO A 93 -0.26 10.12 1.22
C PRO A 93 0.32 11.24 2.09
N ASN A 94 -0.52 11.92 2.87
CA ASN A 94 -0.09 13.04 3.72
C ASN A 94 0.26 12.63 5.17
N ALA A 95 0.09 11.36 5.54
CA ALA A 95 0.37 10.88 6.90
C ALA A 95 0.48 9.34 6.92
N PRO A 96 1.60 8.77 6.42
CA PRO A 96 1.90 7.37 6.66
C PRO A 96 1.89 7.12 8.18
N LEU A 97 1.40 5.95 8.61
CA LEU A 97 1.45 5.58 10.04
C LEU A 97 2.89 5.71 10.56
N PRO A 98 3.12 6.30 11.75
CA PRO A 98 4.47 6.43 12.29
C PRO A 98 5.12 5.04 12.38
N GLU A 99 6.37 4.94 11.91
CA GLU A 99 7.12 3.69 12.04
C GLU A 99 7.19 3.31 13.53
N PRO A 100 6.97 2.03 13.89
CA PRO A 100 7.28 1.57 15.23
C PRO A 100 8.75 1.90 15.50
N GLU A 101 9.02 2.55 16.62
CA GLU A 101 10.38 2.95 17.03
C GLU A 101 11.24 1.68 17.22
N ALA A 102 11.82 1.18 16.14
CA ALA A 102 12.77 0.08 16.15
C ALA A 102 14.13 0.68 16.52
N PRO A 103 14.85 0.12 17.51
CA PRO A 103 16.23 0.50 17.76
C PRO A 103 17.02 0.31 16.45
N PRO A 104 17.86 1.26 16.03
CA PRO A 104 18.66 1.09 14.82
C PRO A 104 19.62 -0.09 15.00
N GLN A 105 19.26 -1.24 14.47
CA GLN A 105 20.20 -2.34 14.27
C GLN A 105 21.03 -1.98 13.05
N ALA A 106 22.17 -1.31 13.30
CA ALA A 106 23.22 -1.17 12.32
C ALA A 106 23.72 -2.57 11.95
N PHE A 107 23.24 -3.11 10.82
CA PHE A 107 23.90 -4.22 10.17
C PHE A 107 25.22 -3.68 9.59
N VAL A 108 26.29 -3.78 10.36
CA VAL A 108 27.65 -3.57 9.86
C VAL A 108 28.05 -4.80 9.05
N PRO A 109 28.31 -4.69 7.73
CA PRO A 109 28.99 -5.78 7.04
C PRO A 109 30.41 -5.85 7.57
N ALA A 110 30.76 -6.95 8.22
CA ALA A 110 32.11 -7.20 8.69
C ALA A 110 33.04 -7.49 7.50
N SER A 111 33.64 -6.44 6.94
CA SER A 111 34.84 -6.56 6.12
C SER A 111 36.04 -6.74 7.06
N GLY A 112 36.42 -7.99 7.31
CA GLY A 112 37.64 -8.31 8.05
C GLY A 112 38.89 -8.05 7.20
N PRO A 113 39.94 -7.39 7.72
CA PRO A 113 41.21 -7.22 7.03
C PRO A 113 42.06 -8.47 7.23
N GLY A 114 42.18 -9.29 6.19
CA GLY A 114 43.14 -10.39 6.11
C GLY A 114 44.32 -9.99 5.26
N ASP A 115 45.25 -9.24 5.86
CA ASP A 115 46.58 -8.99 5.28
C ASP A 115 47.43 -10.23 5.54
N ALA A 116 47.75 -10.99 4.48
CA ALA A 116 48.73 -12.07 4.52
C ALA A 116 49.54 -12.04 3.22
N THR A 117 50.68 -11.37 3.32
CA THR A 117 51.82 -11.45 2.41
C THR A 117 52.21 -12.90 2.13
N ALA A 118 52.32 -13.28 0.85
CA ALA A 118 53.28 -14.28 0.39
C ALA A 118 53.58 -14.06 -1.10
N ALA A 119 54.81 -13.59 -1.35
CA ALA A 119 55.40 -13.47 -2.66
C ALA A 119 55.66 -14.85 -3.30
N ILE A 120 55.33 -14.98 -4.59
CA ILE A 120 55.92 -15.91 -5.57
C ILE A 120 55.72 -15.23 -6.93
N ASP A 121 56.69 -14.43 -7.34
CA ASP A 121 57.83 -14.81 -8.19
C ASP A 121 57.52 -14.52 -9.66
N ALA A 122 58.35 -13.64 -10.20
CA ALA A 122 58.28 -13.10 -11.53
C ALA A 122 59.00 -14.04 -12.48
N GLY A 123 58.25 -14.74 -13.34
CA GLY A 123 58.87 -15.62 -14.31
C GLY A 123 57.92 -16.24 -15.32
N LEU A 124 57.46 -15.46 -16.32
CA LEU A 124 57.52 -15.90 -17.72
C LEU A 124 57.21 -14.74 -18.67
N ARG A 125 58.20 -14.42 -19.51
CA ARG A 125 58.06 -13.56 -20.70
C ARG A 125 57.30 -14.28 -21.83
N PRO A 126 56.86 -13.55 -22.87
CA PRO A 126 55.66 -13.83 -23.66
C PRO A 126 55.87 -14.83 -24.80
N ARG A 127 54.79 -15.46 -25.26
CA ARG A 127 54.72 -16.10 -26.59
C ARG A 127 53.68 -15.39 -27.44
N ASP A 128 54.18 -14.68 -28.45
CA ASP A 128 53.45 -14.31 -29.64
C ASP A 128 52.84 -15.54 -30.32
N ALA A 129 51.58 -15.42 -30.77
CA ALA A 129 51.06 -16.13 -31.93
C ALA A 129 49.77 -15.47 -32.46
N ALA A 130 49.98 -14.53 -33.38
CA ALA A 130 49.23 -14.15 -34.59
C ALA A 130 47.69 -13.97 -34.60
N PRO A 131 47.18 -12.93 -35.32
CA PRO A 131 45.77 -12.74 -35.61
C PRO A 131 45.35 -13.55 -36.84
N VAL A 132 44.12 -14.07 -36.86
CA VAL A 132 43.51 -14.58 -38.11
C VAL A 132 42.27 -13.75 -38.41
N GLY A 133 42.38 -12.96 -39.48
CA GLY A 133 41.31 -12.13 -40.02
C GLY A 133 40.43 -12.88 -41.04
N PHE A 134 39.15 -12.49 -41.00
CA PHE A 134 38.18 -12.23 -42.07
C PHE A 134 38.10 -13.09 -43.37
N ALA A 135 36.96 -13.82 -43.47
CA ALA A 135 36.00 -13.97 -44.59
C ALA A 135 36.43 -14.66 -45.91
N PRO A 136 35.56 -14.93 -46.91
CA PRO A 136 34.22 -14.38 -47.22
C PRO A 136 33.01 -15.06 -46.56
#